data_AF-A0A1C4UHL6-F1
#
_entry.id   AF-A0A1C4UHL6-F1
#
_cell.length_a   1.000
_cell.length_b   1.000
_cell.length_c   1.000
_cell.angle_alpha   90.00
_cell.angle_beta   90.00
_cell.angle_gamma   90.00
#
_symmetry.space_group_name_H-M   'P 1'
#
loop_
_entity.id
_entity.type
_entity.pdbx_description
1 polymer ?
#
loop_
_entity_poly.entity_id
_entity_poly.type
_entity_poly.pdbx_seq_one_letter_code
_entity_poly.pdbx_strand_id
1 'polypeptide(L)'
;MGVYRSTTSRPWQRDEAGAEAARDILTSHVPDRETGLCMVCLVPGPCRPANAAANRLVDLGRPVLPGDEPQRRRAGWRGWFGPQRRTMPRRAPLLTFVWMLRLGAPAAGSDAWVTL
;
A
#
# COMPACT_ATOMS: atom_id res chain seq x y z
N MET A 1 4.70 -39.53 18.60
CA MET A 1 4.60 -38.06 18.75
C MET A 1 3.90 -37.50 17.51
N GLY A 2 2.57 -37.44 17.51
CA GLY A 2 1.78 -36.94 16.38
C GLY A 2 1.65 -35.43 16.46
N VAL A 3 2.19 -34.70 15.49
CA VAL A 3 2.08 -33.24 15.44
C VAL A 3 0.63 -32.90 15.09
N TYR A 4 -0.13 -32.39 16.05
CA TYR A 4 -1.49 -31.89 15.84
C TYR A 4 -1.39 -30.61 14.99
N ARG A 5 -1.26 -30.75 13.66
CA ARG A 5 -1.40 -29.65 12.72
C ARG A 5 -2.89 -29.31 12.65
N SER A 6 -3.32 -28.44 13.55
CA SER A 6 -4.65 -27.89 13.60
C SER A 6 -5.00 -27.28 12.25
N THR A 7 -6.12 -27.74 11.68
CA THR A 7 -6.69 -27.32 10.39
C THR A 7 -6.89 -25.80 10.27
N THR A 8 -6.94 -25.10 11.40
CA THR A 8 -6.99 -23.63 11.50
C THR A 8 -5.69 -22.92 11.10
N SER A 9 -4.53 -23.60 11.15
CA SER A 9 -3.23 -23.03 10.73
C SER A 9 -3.09 -22.91 9.21
N ARG A 10 -3.79 -23.77 8.45
CA ARG A 10 -3.67 -23.82 6.99
C ARG A 10 -4.26 -22.59 6.27
N PRO A 11 -5.46 -22.09 6.61
CA PRO A 11 -5.98 -20.84 6.04
C PRO A 11 -5.06 -19.66 6.31
N TRP A 12 -4.59 -19.51 7.54
CA TRP A 12 -3.72 -18.40 7.92
C TRP A 12 -2.37 -18.43 7.18
N GLN A 13 -1.75 -19.61 7.04
CA GLN A 13 -0.53 -19.77 6.24
C GLN A 13 -0.74 -19.43 4.77
N ARG A 14 -1.90 -19.81 4.20
CA ARG A 14 -2.24 -19.47 2.82
C ARG A 14 -2.43 -17.97 2.64
N ASP A 15 -3.07 -17.31 3.60
CA ASP A 15 -3.25 -15.86 3.59
C ASP A 15 -1.91 -15.13 3.71
N GLU A 16 -0.99 -15.62 4.53
CA GLU A 16 0.34 -15.01 4.65
C GLU A 16 1.17 -15.21 3.37
N ALA A 17 1.18 -16.42 2.80
CA ALA A 17 1.82 -16.66 1.51
C ALA A 17 1.21 -15.80 0.39
N GLY A 18 -0.11 -15.61 0.42
CA GLY A 18 -0.81 -14.73 -0.51
C GLY A 18 -0.45 -13.25 -0.33
N ALA A 19 -0.22 -12.82 0.91
CA ALA A 19 0.24 -11.46 1.21
C ALA A 19 1.70 -11.26 0.79
N GLU A 20 2.57 -12.23 1.03
CA GLU A 20 3.97 -12.22 0.58
C GLU A 20 4.07 -12.09 -0.94
N ALA A 21 3.37 -12.96 -1.68
CA ALA A 21 3.34 -12.87 -3.14
C ALA A 21 2.82 -11.52 -3.67
N ALA A 22 1.82 -10.93 -3.00
CA ALA A 22 1.32 -9.62 -3.37
C ALA A 22 2.35 -8.50 -3.10
N ARG A 23 3.12 -8.57 -2.00
CA ARG A 23 4.21 -7.64 -1.72
C ARG A 23 5.33 -7.76 -2.75
N ASP A 24 5.66 -8.97 -3.18
CA ASP A 24 6.67 -9.20 -4.22
C ASP A 24 6.26 -8.52 -5.53
N ILE A 25 4.99 -8.69 -5.95
CA ILE A 25 4.45 -8.02 -7.14
C ILE A 25 4.57 -6.49 -7.01
N LEU A 26 4.20 -5.91 -5.87
CA LEU A 26 4.32 -4.46 -5.66
C LEU A 26 5.77 -3.98 -5.70
N THR A 27 6.70 -4.79 -5.21
CA THR A 27 8.14 -4.47 -5.20
C THR A 27 8.76 -4.57 -6.59
N SER A 28 8.27 -5.48 -7.44
CA SER A 28 8.70 -5.57 -8.83
C SER A 28 8.05 -4.52 -9.74
N HIS A 29 6.75 -4.24 -9.54
CA HIS A 29 5.97 -3.37 -10.42
C HIS A 29 5.99 -1.90 -9.96
N VAL A 30 7.19 -1.32 -9.85
CA VAL A 30 7.37 0.09 -9.48
C VAL A 30 7.30 0.96 -10.74
N PRO A 31 6.58 2.10 -10.71
CA PRO A 31 6.65 3.09 -11.77
C PRO A 31 8.03 3.76 -11.81
N ASP A 32 8.58 3.90 -12.99
CA ASP A 32 9.69 4.80 -13.25
C ASP A 32 9.28 6.25 -12.94
N ARG A 33 10.19 7.01 -12.35
CA ARG A 33 9.91 8.38 -11.88
C ARG A 33 9.87 9.39 -13.01
N GLU A 34 10.62 9.17 -14.07
CA GLU A 34 10.73 10.11 -15.18
C GLU A 34 9.60 9.90 -16.19
N THR A 35 9.31 8.64 -16.50
CA THR A 35 8.33 8.27 -17.54
C THR A 35 6.95 7.94 -16.97
N GLY A 36 6.83 7.66 -15.66
CA GLY A 36 5.57 7.21 -15.04
C GLY A 36 5.11 5.81 -15.47
N LEU A 37 5.94 5.10 -16.25
CA LEU A 37 5.65 3.75 -16.75
C LEU A 37 6.10 2.71 -15.74
N CYS A 38 5.35 1.64 -15.57
CA CYS A 38 5.80 0.49 -14.77
C CYS A 38 7.05 -0.13 -15.41
N MET A 39 8.11 -0.34 -14.62
CA MET A 39 9.37 -0.91 -15.09
C MET A 39 9.25 -2.33 -15.68
N VAL A 40 8.20 -3.07 -15.30
CA VAL A 40 7.96 -4.45 -15.76
C VAL A 40 6.98 -4.49 -16.94
N CYS A 41 5.88 -3.75 -16.84
CA CYS A 41 4.81 -3.82 -17.84
C CYS A 41 4.96 -2.79 -18.98
N LEU A 42 5.78 -1.75 -18.80
CA LEU A 42 5.95 -0.63 -19.72
C LEU A 42 4.63 0.10 -20.05
N VAL A 43 3.67 0.05 -19.13
CA VAL A 43 2.40 0.78 -19.22
C VAL A 43 2.34 1.85 -18.13
N PRO A 44 1.56 2.94 -18.32
CA PRO A 44 1.36 3.95 -17.28
C PRO A 44 0.92 3.33 -15.94
N GLY A 45 1.58 3.73 -14.85
CA GLY A 45 1.32 3.23 -13.51
C GLY A 45 0.07 3.84 -12.84
N PRO A 46 -0.60 3.13 -11.91
CA PRO A 46 -0.36 1.74 -11.51
C PRO A 46 -0.79 0.74 -12.59
N CYS A 47 0.11 -0.20 -12.93
CA CYS A 47 -0.24 -1.28 -13.85
C CYS A 47 -1.25 -2.26 -13.20
N ARG A 48 -1.98 -3.01 -14.03
CA ARG A 48 -3.00 -3.95 -13.59
C ARG A 48 -2.49 -4.99 -12.56
N PRO A 49 -1.29 -5.61 -12.71
CA PRO A 49 -0.74 -6.51 -11.70
C PRO A 49 -0.51 -5.84 -10.34
N ALA A 50 0.10 -4.64 -10.32
CA ALA A 50 0.33 -3.90 -9.09
C ALA A 50 -1.01 -3.54 -8.39
N ASN A 51 -2.00 -3.10 -9.17
CA ASN A 51 -3.32 -2.79 -8.62
C ASN A 51 -4.02 -4.04 -8.05
N ALA A 52 -3.93 -5.18 -8.74
CA ALA A 52 -4.48 -6.45 -8.25
C ALA A 52 -3.79 -6.91 -6.96
N ALA A 53 -2.47 -6.77 -6.86
CA ALA A 53 -1.71 -7.09 -5.66
C ALA A 53 -2.07 -6.18 -4.47
N ALA A 54 -2.22 -4.87 -4.71
CA ALA A 54 -2.68 -3.93 -3.70
C ALA A 54 -4.08 -4.32 -3.18
N ASN A 55 -5.03 -4.61 -4.07
CA ASN A 55 -6.37 -5.06 -3.68
C ASN A 55 -6.31 -6.38 -2.89
N ARG A 56 -5.45 -7.31 -3.30
CA ARG A 56 -5.27 -8.58 -2.58
C ARG A 56 -4.80 -8.37 -1.14
N LEU A 57 -3.89 -7.43 -0.90
CA LEU A 57 -3.47 -7.08 0.46
C LEU A 57 -4.61 -6.49 1.28
N VAL A 58 -5.42 -5.61 0.67
CA VAL A 58 -6.62 -5.04 1.31
C VAL A 58 -7.63 -6.14 1.68
N ASP A 59 -7.90 -7.07 0.77
CA ASP A 59 -8.81 -8.21 1.01
C ASP A 59 -8.33 -9.11 2.16
N LEU A 60 -7.02 -9.23 2.33
CA LEU A 60 -6.37 -9.98 3.42
C LEU A 60 -6.22 -9.17 4.72
N GLY A 61 -6.69 -7.91 4.74
CA GLY A 61 -6.53 -7.01 5.89
C GLY A 61 -5.08 -6.67 6.19
N ARG A 62 -4.20 -6.69 5.19
CA ARG A 62 -2.77 -6.37 5.28
C ARG A 62 -2.48 -4.96 4.76
N PRO A 63 -1.44 -4.30 5.27
CA PRO A 63 -1.05 -2.98 4.78
C PRO A 63 -0.44 -3.09 3.37
N VAL A 64 -0.85 -2.20 2.47
CA VAL A 64 -0.38 -2.13 1.06
C VAL A 64 1.01 -1.48 0.98
N LEU A 65 1.22 -0.43 1.76
CA LEU A 65 2.53 0.16 1.95
C LEU A 65 3.18 -0.47 3.18
N PRO A 66 4.52 -0.63 3.21
CA PRO A 66 5.20 -0.77 4.49
C PRO A 66 4.74 0.42 5.34
N GLY A 67 4.22 0.16 6.53
CA GLY A 67 3.91 1.25 7.44
C GLY A 67 5.18 2.08 7.58
N ASP A 68 5.08 3.39 7.39
CA ASP A 68 6.11 4.28 7.90
C ASP A 68 6.33 3.82 9.33
N GLU A 69 7.52 3.31 9.68
CA GLU A 69 7.85 3.12 11.08
C GLU A 69 7.49 4.47 11.70
N PRO A 70 6.53 4.54 12.64
CA PRO A 70 6.28 5.79 13.31
C PRO A 70 7.60 6.07 14.00
N GLN A 71 8.37 7.00 13.42
CA GLN A 71 9.65 7.48 13.87
C GLN A 71 9.54 7.49 15.38
N ARG A 72 10.24 6.56 16.07
CA ARG A 72 10.06 6.24 17.49
C ARG A 72 10.14 7.54 18.30
N ARG A 73 9.03 8.27 18.37
CA ARG A 73 8.83 9.30 19.35
C ARG A 73 8.73 8.46 20.60
N ARG A 74 9.73 8.60 21.46
CA ARG A 74 9.71 8.12 22.84
C ARG A 74 8.48 8.74 23.50
N ALA A 75 7.31 8.19 23.24
CA ALA A 75 6.08 8.49 23.94
C ALA A 75 6.15 7.61 25.18
N GLY A 76 6.65 8.22 26.26
CA GLY A 76 6.60 7.65 27.60
C GLY A 76 5.18 7.18 27.93
N TRP A 77 5.09 6.33 28.94
CA TRP A 77 3.97 5.48 29.40
C TRP A 77 2.57 6.12 29.64
N ARG A 78 2.13 7.07 28.81
CA ARG A 78 0.85 7.78 28.88
C ARG A 78 0.01 7.56 27.61
N GLY A 79 -0.14 6.31 27.19
CA GLY A 79 -0.98 5.95 26.03
C GLY A 79 -2.00 4.84 26.29
N TRP A 80 -2.03 4.26 27.50
CA TRP A 80 -2.82 3.05 27.78
C TRP A 80 -4.35 3.28 27.68
N PHE A 81 -4.84 4.51 27.85
CA PHE A 81 -6.29 4.79 27.92
C PHE A 81 -6.77 5.81 26.87
N GLY A 82 -6.80 5.43 25.60
CA GLY A 82 -7.50 6.19 24.56
C GLY A 82 -8.41 5.26 23.76
N PRO A 83 -9.70 5.59 23.56
CA PRO A 83 -10.61 4.70 22.82
C PRO A 83 -10.15 4.64 21.37
N GLN A 84 -9.86 3.43 20.93
CA GLN A 84 -9.48 3.07 19.58
C GLN A 84 -10.61 3.49 18.62
N ARG A 85 -10.49 4.69 18.03
CA ARG A 85 -11.41 5.18 17.01
C ARG A 85 -11.35 4.21 15.83
N ARG A 86 -12.37 3.35 15.72
CA ARG A 86 -12.63 2.52 14.54
C ARG A 86 -12.84 3.45 13.34
N THR A 87 -11.80 3.66 12.55
CA THR A 87 -11.91 4.28 11.23
C THR A 87 -12.54 3.26 10.29
N MET A 88 -13.80 3.51 9.99
CA MET A 88 -14.63 2.86 8.97
C MET A 88 -13.86 2.79 7.62
N PRO A 89 -13.98 1.72 6.83
CA PRO A 89 -13.22 1.56 5.60
C PRO A 89 -13.68 2.60 4.57
N ARG A 90 -12.90 3.66 4.43
CA ARG A 90 -13.13 4.71 3.44
C ARG A 90 -12.70 4.14 2.09
N ARG A 91 -13.69 3.68 1.32
CA ARG A 91 -13.53 3.24 -0.08
C ARG A 91 -12.72 4.26 -0.88
N ALA A 92 -11.49 3.88 -1.21
CA ALA A 92 -10.81 4.25 -2.45
C ALA A 92 -10.54 5.74 -2.81
N PRO A 93 -10.11 6.65 -1.90
CA PRO A 93 -9.48 7.91 -2.32
C PRO A 93 -7.97 7.97 -1.99
N LEU A 94 -7.45 7.03 -1.20
CA LEU A 94 -6.05 7.07 -0.74
C LEU A 94 -5.08 6.54 -1.78
N LEU A 95 -5.50 5.64 -2.68
CA LEU A 95 -4.63 5.11 -3.72
C LEU A 95 -4.19 6.22 -4.70
N THR A 96 -5.10 7.11 -5.11
CA THR A 96 -4.78 8.28 -5.93
C THR A 96 -3.88 9.28 -5.19
N PHE A 97 -4.13 9.54 -3.91
CA PHE A 97 -3.36 10.52 -3.14
C PHE A 97 -1.94 10.03 -2.79
N VAL A 98 -1.80 8.77 -2.42
CA VAL A 98 -0.50 8.11 -2.18
C VAL A 98 0.31 8.04 -3.47
N TRP A 99 -0.34 7.78 -4.61
CA TRP A 99 0.33 7.80 -5.90
C TRP A 99 0.82 9.19 -6.29
N MET A 100 0.03 10.25 -6.06
CA MET A 100 0.49 11.63 -6.26
C MET A 100 1.71 11.98 -5.39
N LEU A 101 1.71 11.58 -4.12
CA LEU A 101 2.82 11.84 -3.21
C LEU A 101 4.10 11.08 -3.59
N ARG A 102 3.98 9.83 -4.10
CA ARG A 102 5.13 9.03 -4.51
C ARG A 102 5.72 9.45 -5.86
N LEU A 103 4.91 9.99 -6.76
CA LEU A 103 5.32 10.48 -8.08
C LEU A 103 5.91 11.89 -8.08
N GLY A 104 5.82 12.64 -6.98
CA GLY A 104 6.37 14.01 -6.93
C GLY A 104 5.72 14.92 -7.97
N ALA A 105 4.40 14.86 -8.13
CA ALA A 105 3.68 15.77 -9.01
C ALA A 105 3.91 17.22 -8.54
N PRO A 106 4.50 18.11 -9.36
CA PRO A 106 4.38 19.53 -9.09
C PRO A 106 2.89 19.85 -9.12
N ALA A 107 2.37 20.41 -8.04
CA ALA A 107 1.08 21.09 -8.06
C ALA A 107 1.10 21.98 -9.32
N ALA A 108 0.17 21.73 -10.25
CA ALA A 108 0.07 22.48 -11.49
C ALA A 108 0.19 23.95 -11.15
N GLY A 109 1.34 24.53 -11.49
CA GLY A 109 1.57 25.96 -11.41
C GLY A 109 0.49 26.58 -12.27
N SER A 110 -0.26 27.48 -11.69
CA SER A 110 -1.13 28.41 -12.39
C SER A 110 -0.27 29.38 -13.20
N ASP A 111 0.37 28.88 -14.26
CA ASP A 111 0.98 29.68 -15.31
C ASP A 111 0.03 29.72 -16.51
N ALA A 112 -1.11 30.38 -16.29
CA ALA A 112 -1.94 30.88 -17.38
C ALA A 112 -1.46 32.28 -17.75
N TRP A 113 -0.28 32.37 -18.35
CA TRP A 113 0.07 33.53 -19.18
C TRP A 113 -0.51 33.27 -20.57
N VAL A 114 -1.71 33.79 -20.82
CA VAL A 114 -2.23 33.94 -22.18
C VAL A 114 -1.67 35.24 -22.73
N THR A 115 -0.65 35.12 -23.57
CA THR A 115 -0.36 36.14 -24.58
C THR A 115 -1.38 35.99 -25.71
N LEU A 116 -2.29 36.95 -25.84
CA LEU A 116 -2.81 37.49 -27.10
C LEU A 116 -3.65 38.75 -26.83
#